data_AF-K9D396-F1
#
_entry.id   AF-K9D396-F1
#
_cell.length_a   1.000
_cell.length_b   1.000
_cell.length_c   1.000
_cell.angle_alpha   90.00
_cell.angle_beta   90.00
_cell.angle_gamma   90.00
#
_symmetry.space_group_name_H-M   'P 1'
#
loop_
_entity.id
_entity.type
_entity.pdbx_description
1 polymer ?
#
loop_
_entity_poly.entity_id
_entity_poly.type
_entity_poly.pdbx_seq_one_letter_code
_entity_poly.pdbx_strand_id
1 'polypeptide(L)'
;MALYTLNDVEYLAKVSNANRITLHWSASDYNTAFNDYHLNIMGNGDIISYHDNFDVKLANTSMRNTGNIGITLACCVDASVWKDGSCDFGTYPPTDAQIETMAQVIAAICKAKGWDADYDHVKTHAEWAAIDGYSIYDNDPDMRWDLLQVPQEKGNGGDILRGKANWYLQN
;
A
#
# COMPACT_ATOMS: atom_id res chain seq x y z
N MET A 1 18.15 6.11 -3.16
CA MET A 1 16.83 6.74 -3.12
C MET A 1 16.69 7.57 -4.39
N ALA A 2 15.67 7.29 -5.20
CA ALA A 2 15.39 8.00 -6.44
C ALA A 2 13.88 8.24 -6.59
N LEU A 3 13.53 9.23 -7.40
CA LEU A 3 12.16 9.53 -7.82
C LEU A 3 11.79 8.64 -9.00
N TYR A 4 10.59 8.05 -8.97
CA TYR A 4 10.07 7.15 -9.99
C TYR A 4 8.82 7.75 -10.63
N THR A 5 8.67 7.53 -11.92
CA THR A 5 7.42 7.77 -12.66
C THR A 5 6.58 6.50 -12.70
N LEU A 6 5.31 6.63 -13.12
CA LEU A 6 4.46 5.46 -13.37
C LEU A 6 5.03 4.53 -14.46
N ASN A 7 5.75 5.07 -15.45
CA ASN A 7 6.41 4.25 -16.48
C ASN A 7 7.55 3.43 -15.89
N ASP A 8 8.31 3.98 -14.95
CA ASP A 8 9.37 3.24 -14.26
C ASP A 8 8.75 2.11 -13.43
N VAL A 9 7.66 2.39 -12.71
CA VAL A 9 6.90 1.37 -11.96
C VAL A 9 6.36 0.27 -12.88
N GLU A 10 5.75 0.62 -14.01
CA GLU A 10 5.23 -0.33 -15.00
C GLU A 10 6.37 -1.23 -15.54
N TYR A 11 7.53 -0.63 -15.85
CA TYR A 11 8.70 -1.38 -16.29
C TYR A 11 9.19 -2.36 -15.23
N LEU A 12 9.39 -1.91 -13.99
CA LEU A 12 9.86 -2.75 -12.88
C LEU A 12 8.89 -3.89 -12.59
N ALA A 13 7.59 -3.63 -12.61
CA ALA A 13 6.56 -4.65 -12.47
C ALA A 13 6.69 -5.71 -13.57
N LYS A 14 6.78 -5.28 -14.84
CA LYS A 14 6.83 -6.17 -16.00
C LYS A 14 8.00 -7.15 -15.98
N VAL A 15 9.16 -6.71 -15.50
CA VAL A 15 10.38 -7.55 -15.46
C VAL A 15 10.51 -8.37 -14.17
N SER A 16 9.66 -8.15 -13.17
CA SER A 16 9.67 -8.87 -11.90
C SER A 16 8.88 -10.19 -11.95
N ASN A 17 9.19 -11.08 -11.01
CA ASN A 17 8.46 -12.31 -10.72
C ASN A 17 7.38 -12.14 -9.65
N ALA A 18 7.09 -10.90 -9.23
CA ALA A 18 6.01 -10.61 -8.29
C ALA A 18 4.67 -11.13 -8.80
N ASN A 19 3.86 -11.65 -7.87
CA ASN A 19 2.51 -12.16 -8.14
C ASN A 19 1.43 -11.51 -7.25
N ARG A 20 1.81 -10.53 -6.43
CA ARG A 20 0.89 -9.76 -5.58
C ARG A 20 1.48 -8.42 -5.15
N ILE A 21 0.63 -7.57 -4.61
CA ILE A 21 0.93 -6.26 -4.04
C ILE A 21 0.42 -6.25 -2.59
N THR A 22 1.21 -5.67 -1.68
CA THR A 22 0.74 -5.35 -0.32
C THR A 22 0.86 -3.86 -0.03
N LEU A 23 -0.24 -3.28 0.44
CA LEU A 23 -0.39 -1.85 0.70
C LEU A 23 -0.23 -1.53 2.20
N HIS A 24 0.53 -0.49 2.50
CA HIS A 24 0.89 -0.06 3.85
C HIS A 24 0.75 1.45 4.04
N TRP A 25 0.84 1.88 5.29
CA TRP A 25 1.39 3.20 5.66
C TRP A 25 2.61 2.99 6.55
N SER A 26 3.44 4.02 6.66
CA SER A 26 4.72 3.94 7.40
C SER A 26 4.66 4.40 8.85
N ALA A 27 3.51 4.94 9.30
CA ALA A 27 3.39 5.62 10.59
C ALA A 27 4.42 6.77 10.76
N SER A 28 4.63 7.53 9.67
CA SER A 28 5.62 8.61 9.58
C SER A 28 5.01 9.90 9.06
N ASP A 29 5.80 10.98 9.07
CA ASP A 29 5.43 12.21 8.38
C ASP A 29 5.38 12.01 6.86
N TYR A 30 4.93 13.06 6.15
CA TYR A 30 4.79 13.10 4.70
C TYR A 30 6.10 13.04 3.89
N ASN A 31 7.26 13.15 4.53
CA ASN A 31 8.55 13.36 3.88
C ASN A 31 9.57 12.26 4.18
N THR A 32 9.21 11.28 5.02
CA THR A 32 10.09 10.17 5.40
C THR A 32 9.81 8.94 4.55
N ALA A 33 10.86 8.42 3.90
CA ALA A 33 10.82 7.18 3.13
C ALA A 33 11.63 6.08 3.84
N PHE A 34 11.23 4.83 3.64
CA PHE A 34 11.86 3.66 4.24
C PHE A 34 12.30 2.65 3.17
N ASN A 35 13.39 1.94 3.43
CA ASN A 35 13.92 0.91 2.53
C ASN A 35 13.27 -0.48 2.73
N ASP A 36 12.34 -0.62 3.69
CA ASP A 36 11.57 -1.85 3.90
C ASP A 36 10.45 -2.06 2.85
N TYR A 37 10.15 -1.02 2.07
CA TYR A 37 9.13 -1.04 1.01
C TYR A 37 9.77 -0.85 -0.37
N HIS A 38 9.14 -1.42 -1.39
CA HIS A 38 9.58 -1.23 -2.77
C HIS A 38 9.26 0.16 -3.27
N LEU A 39 8.13 0.74 -2.84
CA LEU A 39 7.70 2.09 -3.23
C LEU A 39 7.20 2.84 -1.99
N ASN A 40 7.62 4.09 -1.84
CA ASN A 40 7.15 5.03 -0.82
C ASN A 40 6.44 6.17 -1.54
N ILE A 41 5.17 6.42 -1.21
CA ILE A 41 4.38 7.50 -1.77
C ILE A 41 4.36 8.65 -0.76
N MET A 42 5.05 9.73 -1.09
CA MET A 42 5.22 10.90 -0.24
C MET A 42 3.91 11.69 -0.14
N GLY A 43 3.79 12.61 0.82
CA GLY A 43 2.54 13.35 1.05
C GLY A 43 2.07 14.20 -0.15
N ASN A 44 2.98 14.58 -1.05
CA ASN A 44 2.67 15.28 -2.30
C ASN A 44 2.36 14.32 -3.48
N GLY A 45 2.40 13.01 -3.27
CA GLY A 45 2.19 12.00 -4.31
C GLY A 45 3.46 11.57 -5.05
N ASP A 46 4.65 12.08 -4.71
CA ASP A 46 5.90 11.61 -5.32
C ASP A 46 6.15 10.13 -4.98
N ILE A 47 6.63 9.37 -5.95
CA ILE A 47 6.97 7.95 -5.78
C ILE A 47 8.48 7.83 -5.59
N ILE A 48 8.89 7.41 -4.40
CA ILE A 48 10.29 7.28 -4.01
C ILE A 48 10.63 5.80 -3.77
N SER A 49 11.77 5.35 -4.28
CA SER A 49 12.30 4.03 -3.97
C SER A 49 13.78 4.03 -3.60
N TYR A 50 14.16 3.10 -2.73
CA TYR A 50 15.55 2.72 -2.47
C TYR A 50 16.02 1.58 -3.37
N HIS A 51 15.12 0.97 -4.14
CA HIS A 51 15.34 -0.25 -4.91
C HIS A 51 14.98 -0.03 -6.38
N ASP A 52 15.76 -0.61 -7.26
CA ASP A 52 15.56 -0.59 -8.71
C ASP A 52 15.04 -1.94 -9.24
N ASN A 53 14.51 -2.78 -8.36
CA ASN A 53 14.02 -4.11 -8.66
C ASN A 53 12.92 -4.55 -7.66
N PHE A 54 11.81 -5.07 -8.16
CA PHE A 54 10.68 -5.59 -7.37
C PHE A 54 10.81 -7.05 -6.93
N ASP A 55 11.87 -7.76 -7.34
CA ASP A 55 12.19 -9.11 -6.84
C ASP A 55 13.09 -9.09 -5.59
N VAL A 56 13.49 -7.90 -5.12
CA VAL A 56 14.26 -7.78 -3.88
C VAL A 56 13.38 -8.22 -2.71
N LYS A 57 13.86 -9.18 -1.93
CA LYS A 57 13.14 -9.63 -0.73
C LYS A 57 13.26 -8.56 0.37
N LEU A 58 12.15 -7.91 0.69
CA LEU A 58 12.03 -6.92 1.76
C LEU A 58 11.15 -7.44 2.89
N ALA A 59 11.37 -6.95 4.12
CA ALA A 59 10.70 -7.45 5.33
C ALA A 59 9.47 -6.59 5.71
N ASN A 60 8.52 -6.39 4.79
CA ASN A 60 7.33 -5.57 5.04
C ASN A 60 6.09 -6.37 5.48
N THR A 61 5.96 -7.64 5.04
CA THR A 61 4.77 -8.46 5.35
C THR A 61 5.18 -9.91 5.59
N SER A 62 5.11 -10.35 6.84
CA SER A 62 5.49 -11.72 7.23
C SER A 62 4.77 -12.76 6.36
N MET A 63 5.50 -13.83 6.00
CA MET A 63 5.06 -14.90 5.09
C MET A 63 4.77 -14.48 3.63
N ARG A 64 4.82 -13.19 3.28
CA ARG A 64 4.59 -12.68 1.92
C ARG A 64 5.82 -12.01 1.30
N ASN A 65 6.95 -11.95 1.99
CA ASN A 65 8.17 -11.25 1.54
C ASN A 65 8.76 -11.72 0.18
N THR A 66 8.32 -12.85 -0.38
CA THR A 66 8.73 -13.32 -1.72
C THR A 66 7.58 -13.19 -2.70
N GLY A 67 7.85 -12.62 -3.88
CA GLY A 67 6.85 -12.40 -4.93
C GLY A 67 5.83 -11.31 -4.61
N ASN A 68 6.14 -10.39 -3.68
CA ASN A 68 5.26 -9.32 -3.23
C ASN A 68 5.88 -7.94 -3.44
N ILE A 69 5.14 -7.03 -4.05
CA ILE A 69 5.48 -5.62 -4.13
C ILE A 69 4.84 -4.89 -2.95
N GLY A 70 5.64 -4.60 -1.93
CA GLY A 70 5.23 -3.75 -0.80
C GLY A 70 5.27 -2.27 -1.15
N ILE A 71 4.14 -1.57 -1.01
CA ILE A 71 3.98 -0.13 -1.28
C ILE A 71 3.48 0.56 -0.01
N THR A 72 4.10 1.66 0.39
CA THR A 72 3.69 2.41 1.59
C THR A 72 3.31 3.86 1.27
N LEU A 73 2.35 4.40 2.00
CA LEU A 73 2.15 5.84 2.15
C LEU A 73 3.04 6.38 3.27
N ALA A 74 3.73 7.49 3.04
CA ALA A 74 4.42 8.25 4.07
C ALA A 74 3.40 9.07 4.88
N CYS A 75 2.74 8.48 5.88
CA CYS A 75 1.66 9.12 6.65
C CYS A 75 1.38 8.37 7.97
N CYS A 76 0.34 8.79 8.69
CA CYS A 76 -0.21 8.19 9.90
C CYS A 76 0.74 8.18 11.11
N VAL A 77 1.57 9.21 11.29
CA VAL A 77 2.19 9.44 12.61
C VAL A 77 1.10 9.43 13.67
N ASP A 78 1.34 8.79 14.81
CA ASP A 78 0.47 8.77 16.00
C ASP A 78 -0.99 8.34 15.79
N ALA A 79 -1.31 7.78 14.62
CA ALA A 79 -2.62 7.27 14.29
C ALA A 79 -3.05 6.14 15.24
N SER A 80 -4.36 6.07 15.52
CA SER A 80 -4.95 5.15 16.48
C SER A 80 -6.21 4.48 15.92
N VAL A 81 -6.48 3.26 16.38
CA VAL A 81 -7.67 2.49 16.01
C VAL A 81 -8.33 1.88 17.24
N TRP A 82 -9.66 1.75 17.21
CA TRP A 82 -10.44 1.14 18.28
C TRP A 82 -11.19 -0.12 17.80
N LYS A 83 -11.61 -0.97 18.74
CA LYS A 83 -12.27 -2.26 18.44
C LYS A 83 -13.59 -2.14 17.67
N ASP A 84 -14.23 -0.98 17.69
CA ASP A 84 -15.43 -0.71 16.88
C ASP A 84 -15.09 -0.37 15.42
N GLY A 85 -13.82 -0.35 15.05
CA GLY A 85 -13.31 -0.01 13.72
C GLY A 85 -13.14 1.49 13.50
N SER A 86 -13.46 2.35 14.47
CA SER A 86 -13.15 3.78 14.34
C SER A 86 -11.64 4.01 14.29
N CYS A 87 -11.22 4.97 13.45
CA CYS A 87 -9.83 5.31 13.23
C CYS A 87 -9.62 6.82 13.44
N ASP A 88 -8.56 7.17 14.17
CA ASP A 88 -7.95 8.48 14.15
C ASP A 88 -6.68 8.37 13.29
N PHE A 89 -6.62 9.14 12.22
CA PHE A 89 -5.50 9.10 11.27
C PHE A 89 -4.27 9.91 11.74
N GLY A 90 -4.36 10.50 12.94
CA GLY A 90 -3.24 11.17 13.60
C GLY A 90 -2.85 12.50 12.97
N THR A 91 -1.63 12.95 13.26
CA THR A 91 -1.11 14.27 12.86
C THR A 91 -0.90 14.39 11.35
N TYR A 92 -0.61 13.28 10.67
CA TYR A 92 -0.31 13.24 9.23
C TYR A 92 -1.26 12.27 8.51
N PRO A 93 -2.57 12.55 8.41
CA PRO A 93 -3.51 11.63 7.77
C PRO A 93 -3.18 11.42 6.28
N PRO A 94 -3.53 10.27 5.67
CA PRO A 94 -3.32 10.06 4.23
C PRO A 94 -3.88 11.21 3.38
N THR A 95 -3.07 11.77 2.49
CA THR A 95 -3.48 12.90 1.63
C THR A 95 -4.22 12.41 0.39
N ASP A 96 -4.97 13.31 -0.26
CA ASP A 96 -5.63 13.00 -1.54
C ASP A 96 -4.61 12.60 -2.62
N ALA A 97 -3.47 13.30 -2.67
CA ALA A 97 -2.38 12.98 -3.60
C ALA A 97 -1.81 11.58 -3.35
N GLN A 98 -1.68 11.18 -2.07
CA GLN A 98 -1.23 9.83 -1.71
C GLN A 98 -2.21 8.74 -2.15
N ILE A 99 -3.49 8.91 -1.86
CA ILE A 99 -4.53 7.94 -2.26
C ILE A 99 -4.61 7.83 -3.78
N GLU A 100 -4.55 8.96 -4.47
CA GLU A 100 -4.65 8.98 -5.93
C GLU A 100 -3.42 8.36 -6.59
N THR A 101 -2.21 8.71 -6.15
CA THR A 101 -0.98 8.07 -6.63
C THR A 101 -0.98 6.57 -6.32
N MET A 102 -1.44 6.15 -5.13
CA MET A 102 -1.52 4.72 -4.78
C MET A 102 -2.39 3.96 -5.78
N ALA A 103 -3.57 4.48 -6.12
CA ALA A 103 -4.45 3.87 -7.11
C ALA A 103 -3.80 3.80 -8.50
N GLN A 104 -3.11 4.86 -8.94
CA GLN A 104 -2.38 4.89 -10.21
C GLN A 104 -1.22 3.89 -10.24
N VAL A 105 -0.47 3.76 -9.15
CA VAL A 105 0.62 2.79 -8.99
C VAL A 105 0.07 1.36 -9.06
N ILE A 106 -1.02 1.07 -8.34
CA ILE A 106 -1.69 -0.25 -8.41
C ILE A 106 -2.08 -0.55 -9.87
N ALA A 107 -2.71 0.39 -10.55
CA ALA A 107 -3.12 0.23 -11.94
C ALA A 107 -1.92 0.01 -12.88
N ALA A 108 -0.83 0.77 -12.73
CA ALA A 108 0.38 0.60 -13.52
C ALA A 108 1.00 -0.80 -13.35
N ILE A 109 1.06 -1.30 -12.12
CA ILE A 109 1.55 -2.66 -11.84
C ILE A 109 0.60 -3.70 -12.44
N CYS A 110 -0.70 -3.60 -12.19
CA CYS A 110 -1.69 -4.55 -12.71
C CYS A 110 -1.66 -4.61 -14.24
N LYS A 111 -1.59 -3.46 -14.91
CA LYS A 111 -1.43 -3.35 -16.37
C LYS A 111 -0.17 -4.06 -16.86
N ALA A 112 0.98 -3.82 -16.24
CA ALA A 112 2.24 -4.48 -16.61
C ALA A 112 2.18 -6.01 -16.46
N LYS A 113 1.43 -6.49 -15.47
CA LYS A 113 1.33 -7.91 -15.14
C LYS A 113 0.15 -8.63 -15.81
N GLY A 114 -0.75 -7.89 -16.44
CA GLY A 114 -1.99 -8.42 -17.01
C GLY A 114 -2.98 -8.89 -15.94
N TRP A 115 -3.03 -8.19 -14.80
CA TRP A 115 -3.94 -8.47 -13.68
C TRP A 115 -5.11 -7.50 -13.67
N ASP A 116 -6.20 -7.94 -13.06
CA ASP A 116 -7.22 -7.04 -12.54
C ASP A 116 -6.76 -6.50 -11.17
N ALA A 117 -7.19 -5.29 -10.81
CA ALA A 117 -6.96 -4.76 -9.46
C ALA A 117 -7.99 -5.36 -8.49
N ASP A 118 -7.85 -6.65 -8.19
CA ASP A 118 -8.76 -7.42 -7.35
C ASP A 118 -8.15 -7.76 -5.99
N TYR A 119 -8.93 -8.43 -5.15
CA TYR A 119 -8.50 -8.84 -3.82
C TYR A 119 -7.32 -9.82 -3.88
N ASP A 120 -7.25 -10.72 -4.86
CA ASP A 120 -6.23 -11.78 -4.91
C ASP A 120 -4.84 -11.22 -5.24
N HIS A 121 -4.79 -10.18 -6.07
CA HIS A 121 -3.54 -9.52 -6.45
C HIS A 121 -3.17 -8.36 -5.54
N VAL A 122 -4.15 -7.64 -4.97
CA VAL A 122 -3.93 -6.40 -4.22
C VAL A 122 -4.59 -6.47 -2.85
N LYS A 123 -3.77 -6.54 -1.80
CA LYS A 123 -4.26 -6.51 -0.42
C LYS A 123 -3.63 -5.41 0.42
N THR A 124 -4.37 -4.89 1.39
CA THR A 124 -3.79 -4.07 2.45
C THR A 124 -3.16 -4.96 3.53
N HIS A 125 -2.30 -4.39 4.36
CA HIS A 125 -1.79 -5.12 5.52
C HIS A 125 -2.92 -5.48 6.50
N ALA A 126 -3.94 -4.63 6.66
CA ALA A 126 -5.12 -4.96 7.47
C ALA A 126 -5.85 -6.22 6.97
N GLU A 127 -5.93 -6.41 5.65
CA GLU A 127 -6.55 -7.61 5.06
C GLU A 127 -5.70 -8.86 5.29
N TRP A 128 -4.37 -8.75 5.21
CA TRP A 128 -3.49 -9.85 5.60
C TRP A 128 -3.61 -10.19 7.09
N ALA A 129 -3.68 -9.17 7.94
CA ALA A 129 -3.86 -9.33 9.38
C ALA A 129 -5.15 -10.07 9.72
N ALA A 130 -6.24 -9.76 9.01
CA ALA A 130 -7.52 -10.46 9.16
C ALA A 130 -7.44 -11.94 8.71
N ILE A 131 -6.70 -12.24 7.64
CA ILE A 131 -6.49 -13.62 7.18
C ILE A 131 -5.68 -14.43 8.18
N ASP A 132 -4.67 -13.82 8.77
CA ASP A 132 -3.67 -14.49 9.61
C ASP A 132 -4.03 -14.47 11.11
N GLY A 133 -5.10 -13.76 11.51
CA GLY A 133 -5.61 -13.74 12.88
C GLY A 133 -4.91 -12.73 13.81
N TYR A 134 -4.39 -11.63 13.26
CA TYR A 134 -3.79 -10.52 14.02
C TYR A 134 -4.41 -9.16 13.64
N SER A 135 -5.71 -9.13 13.35
CA SER A 135 -6.45 -7.90 13.07
C SER A 135 -6.87 -7.16 14.35
N ILE A 136 -7.52 -6.01 14.19
CA ILE A 136 -8.12 -5.24 15.30
C ILE A 136 -9.22 -5.99 16.06
N TYR A 137 -9.76 -7.06 15.47
CA TYR A 137 -10.79 -7.90 16.07
C TYR A 137 -10.22 -9.09 16.83
N ASP A 138 -8.93 -9.33 16.69
CA ASP A 138 -8.19 -10.37 17.39
C ASP A 138 -7.58 -9.83 18.70
N ASN A 139 -6.81 -10.67 19.40
CA ASN A 139 -6.17 -10.32 20.67
C ASN A 139 -4.63 -10.31 20.57
N ASP A 140 -4.10 -10.11 19.37
CA ASP A 140 -2.65 -10.01 19.15
C ASP A 140 -2.13 -8.60 19.51
N PRO A 141 -1.10 -8.46 20.36
CA PRO A 141 -0.53 -7.15 20.68
C PRO A 141 0.19 -6.49 19.49
N ASP A 142 0.60 -7.24 18.47
CA ASP A 142 1.25 -6.75 17.25
C ASP A 142 0.24 -6.60 16.09
N MET A 143 -1.02 -6.32 16.40
CA MET A 143 -2.06 -6.18 15.38
C MET A 143 -1.69 -5.17 14.28
N ARG A 144 -2.19 -5.41 13.06
CA ARG A 144 -1.99 -4.50 11.92
C ARG A 144 -3.34 -4.07 11.36
N TRP A 145 -3.40 -2.80 10.96
CA TRP A 145 -4.62 -2.14 10.50
C TRP A 145 -4.36 -1.15 9.37
N ASP A 146 -3.18 -1.25 8.73
CA ASP A 146 -2.78 -0.38 7.63
C ASP A 146 -3.84 -0.42 6.52
N LEU A 147 -4.36 0.76 6.20
CA LEU A 147 -5.39 0.97 5.19
C LEU A 147 -6.66 0.12 5.42
N LEU A 148 -7.00 -0.18 6.68
CA LEU A 148 -8.32 -0.69 7.05
C LEU A 148 -9.41 0.25 6.52
N GLN A 149 -9.16 1.56 6.64
CA GLN A 149 -9.95 2.66 6.09
C GLN A 149 -9.01 3.71 5.51
N VAL A 150 -9.55 4.60 4.68
CA VAL A 150 -8.89 5.82 4.22
C VAL A 150 -9.76 7.03 4.60
N PRO A 151 -9.19 8.21 4.89
CA PRO A 151 -9.98 9.35 5.36
C PRO A 151 -10.88 9.96 4.28
N GLN A 152 -10.58 9.74 3.00
CA GLN A 152 -11.27 10.35 1.85
C GLN A 152 -12.68 9.79 1.62
N GLU A 153 -12.91 8.52 1.94
CA GLU A 153 -14.13 7.82 1.60
C GLU A 153 -14.48 6.77 2.65
N LYS A 154 -15.76 6.71 3.03
CA LYS A 154 -16.24 5.73 4.00
C LYS A 154 -16.28 4.34 3.36
N GLY A 155 -15.62 3.38 3.98
CA GLY A 155 -15.63 1.99 3.54
C GLY A 155 -14.33 1.27 3.88
N ASN A 156 -14.18 0.07 3.32
CA ASN A 156 -12.93 -0.67 3.39
C ASN A 156 -11.88 0.01 2.50
N GLY A 157 -10.72 0.34 3.06
CA GLY A 157 -9.66 1.07 2.34
C GLY A 157 -9.10 0.29 1.13
N GLY A 158 -9.01 -1.03 1.24
CA GLY A 158 -8.62 -1.91 0.13
C GLY A 158 -9.61 -1.86 -1.03
N ASP A 159 -10.91 -1.95 -0.74
CA ASP A 159 -11.96 -1.89 -1.77
C ASP A 159 -11.97 -0.55 -2.49
N ILE A 160 -11.79 0.55 -1.76
CA ILE A 160 -11.71 1.90 -2.32
C ILE A 160 -10.51 2.02 -3.26
N LEU A 161 -9.31 1.60 -2.82
CA LEU A 161 -8.10 1.68 -3.63
C LEU A 161 -8.14 0.79 -4.87
N ARG A 162 -8.66 -0.44 -4.74
CA ARG A 162 -8.89 -1.35 -5.87
C ARG A 162 -9.93 -0.78 -6.85
N GLY A 163 -11.02 -0.21 -6.35
CA GLY A 163 -12.04 0.45 -7.18
C GLY A 163 -11.46 1.59 -8.01
N LYS A 164 -10.69 2.48 -7.37
CA LYS A 164 -9.96 3.56 -8.06
C LYS A 164 -8.95 3.02 -9.08
N ALA A 165 -8.16 2.01 -8.73
CA ALA A 165 -7.19 1.41 -9.64
C ALA A 165 -7.87 0.79 -10.87
N ASN A 166 -9.01 0.12 -10.70
CA ASN A 166 -9.79 -0.41 -11.82
C ASN A 166 -10.31 0.68 -12.74
N TRP A 167 -10.67 1.86 -12.22
CA TRP A 167 -11.01 3.01 -13.07
C TRP A 167 -9.83 3.45 -13.94
N TYR A 168 -8.62 3.50 -13.37
CA TYR A 168 -7.37 3.81 -14.12
C TYR A 168 -6.95 2.73 -15.11
N LEU A 169 -7.32 1.46 -14.89
CA LEU A 169 -7.08 0.40 -15.88
C LEU A 169 -7.96 0.55 -17.13
N GLN A 170 -9.07 1.28 -17.03
CA GLN A 170 -10.08 1.40 -18.07
C GLN A 170 -10.07 2.77 -18.80
N ASN A 171 -9.31 3.76 -18.32
CA ASN A 171 -9.26 5.13 -18.84
C ASN A 171 -7.81 5.58 -19.08
#